data_AF-A0A739WLD5-F1
#
_entry.id   AF-A0A739WLD5-F1
#
_cell.length_a   1.000
_cell.length_b   1.000
_cell.length_c   1.000
_cell.angle_alpha   90.00
_cell.angle_beta   90.00
_cell.angle_gamma   90.00
#
_symmetry.space_group_name_H-M   'P 1'
#
loop_
_entity.id
_entity.type
_entity.pdbx_description
1 polymer ?
#
loop_
_entity_poly.entity_id
_entity_poly.type
_entity_poly.pdbx_seq_one_letter_code
_entity_poly.pdbx_strand_id
1 'polypeptide(L)'
;SVYLWHWPVIVAMKHYDIEFSAINIFFGVIVSFALGDISYRTIENTLRKRVKLQFNIVLFSSTLALCLFVMFTKGVSFRFSDTLKQVVEYRMDNSPWRPDICFLNPDQDYSAFSKCQDKMTEKSFVVWGDSHAAHLMPGLKSVFGNSLNITQRTASLCPPIIGLQKDDRPYCKDINDMVAKEISDNKPTTVLMSALWPVYPMRDYLPETIKFLKDNKVKNIIIVGPFPVWKKTMIDTIEDMGINSGRTVPWSMTDETRNLRDNDKYLRELAKEHSLTYISPLETMCTESYCKAIIGNRIAYPIQYDNAHLTPEGSGWFIEEVKKQISK
;
A
#
# COMPACT_ATOMS: atom_id res chain seq x y z
N SER A 1 -17.42 -21.55 -25.30
CA SER A 1 -18.16 -21.08 -24.10
C SER A 1 -17.41 -21.21 -22.78
N VAL A 2 -16.75 -22.33 -22.45
CA VAL A 2 -16.14 -22.53 -21.11
C VAL A 2 -15.15 -21.41 -20.71
N TYR A 3 -14.37 -20.89 -21.66
CA TYR A 3 -13.51 -19.73 -21.45
C TYR A 3 -14.27 -18.47 -20.99
N LEU A 4 -15.54 -18.29 -21.36
CA LEU A 4 -16.35 -17.16 -20.90
C LEU A 4 -16.93 -17.37 -19.49
N TRP A 5 -17.14 -18.62 -19.08
CA TRP A 5 -17.85 -18.95 -17.84
C TRP A 5 -16.96 -19.28 -16.66
N HIS A 6 -15.69 -19.68 -16.89
CA HIS A 6 -14.78 -19.95 -15.78
C HIS A 6 -14.47 -18.71 -14.93
N TRP A 7 -14.32 -17.53 -15.55
CA TRP A 7 -14.11 -16.27 -14.81
C TRP A 7 -15.31 -15.88 -13.93
N PRO A 8 -16.56 -15.82 -14.42
CA PRO A 8 -17.74 -15.59 -13.57
C PRO A 8 -17.85 -16.54 -12.39
N VAL A 9 -17.52 -17.83 -12.57
CA VAL A 9 -17.54 -18.82 -11.48
C VAL A 9 -16.45 -18.49 -10.46
N ILE A 10 -15.22 -18.22 -10.89
CA ILE A 10 -14.11 -17.81 -10.00
C ILE A 10 -14.46 -16.51 -9.25
N VAL A 11 -15.04 -15.54 -9.94
CA VAL A 11 -15.48 -14.26 -9.36
C VAL A 11 -16.59 -14.49 -8.34
N ALA A 12 -17.58 -15.35 -8.62
CA ALA A 12 -18.63 -15.70 -7.68
C ALA A 12 -18.06 -16.41 -6.44
N MET A 13 -17.16 -17.37 -6.63
CA MET A 13 -16.46 -18.04 -5.51
C MET A 13 -15.74 -17.02 -4.64
N LYS A 14 -15.00 -16.09 -5.24
CA LYS A 14 -14.31 -15.02 -4.52
C LYS A 14 -15.28 -14.06 -3.82
N HIS A 15 -16.39 -13.71 -4.46
CA HIS A 15 -17.39 -12.77 -3.93
C HIS A 15 -18.14 -13.35 -2.71
N TYR A 16 -18.40 -14.65 -2.71
CA TYR A 16 -19.03 -15.37 -1.60
C TYR A 16 -18.02 -15.98 -0.62
N ASP A 17 -16.76 -15.53 -0.64
CA ASP A 17 -15.67 -16.00 0.24
C ASP A 17 -15.52 -17.54 0.27
N ILE A 18 -15.79 -18.22 -0.86
CA ILE A 18 -15.61 -19.66 -1.01
C ILE A 18 -14.10 -19.94 -1.11
N GLU A 19 -13.57 -20.71 -0.16
CA GLU A 19 -12.15 -21.08 -0.15
C GLU A 19 -11.73 -21.82 -1.42
N PHE A 20 -10.54 -21.51 -1.95
CA PHE A 20 -9.94 -22.21 -3.09
C PHE A 20 -9.31 -23.54 -2.71
N SER A 21 -10.06 -24.38 -2.01
CA SER A 21 -9.69 -25.76 -1.72
C SER A 21 -9.77 -26.63 -2.99
N ALA A 22 -9.05 -27.75 -3.02
CA ALA A 22 -9.08 -28.66 -4.17
C ALA A 22 -10.50 -29.12 -4.55
N ILE A 23 -11.36 -29.32 -3.54
CA ILE A 23 -12.76 -29.74 -3.75
C ILE A 23 -13.60 -28.61 -4.35
N ASN A 24 -13.44 -27.37 -3.87
CA ASN A 24 -14.18 -26.23 -4.39
C ASN A 24 -13.73 -25.86 -5.80
N ILE A 25 -12.43 -25.97 -6.09
CA ILE A 25 -11.89 -25.82 -7.45
C ILE A 25 -12.48 -26.88 -8.38
N PHE A 26 -12.51 -28.15 -7.96
CA PHE A 26 -13.09 -29.24 -8.76
C PHE A 26 -14.56 -28.97 -9.12
N PHE A 27 -15.38 -28.59 -8.13
CA PHE A 27 -16.78 -28.20 -8.40
C PHE A 27 -16.89 -26.95 -9.26
N GLY A 28 -16.04 -25.94 -9.03
CA GLY A 28 -15.99 -24.72 -9.86
C GLY A 28 -15.68 -25.04 -11.32
N VAL A 29 -14.78 -25.99 -11.59
CA VAL A 29 -14.50 -26.49 -12.95
C VAL A 29 -15.75 -27.15 -13.54
N ILE A 30 -16.40 -28.07 -12.82
CA ILE A 30 -17.63 -28.73 -13.29
C ILE A 30 -18.71 -27.70 -13.63
N VAL A 31 -18.96 -26.72 -12.75
CA VAL A 31 -19.93 -25.66 -12.98
C VAL A 31 -19.56 -24.82 -14.22
N SER A 32 -18.28 -24.50 -14.39
CA SER A 32 -17.80 -23.76 -15.57
C SER A 32 -18.06 -24.51 -16.88
N PHE A 33 -17.85 -25.83 -16.89
CA PHE A 33 -18.17 -26.67 -18.04
C PHE A 33 -19.66 -26.79 -18.28
N ALA A 34 -20.48 -26.97 -17.23
CA ALA A 34 -21.93 -27.06 -17.33
C ALA A 34 -22.54 -25.76 -17.88
N LEU A 35 -22.16 -24.60 -17.32
CA LEU A 35 -22.60 -23.30 -17.82
C LEU A 35 -22.10 -23.05 -19.25
N GLY A 36 -20.88 -23.48 -19.56
CA GLY A 36 -20.34 -23.46 -20.91
C GLY A 36 -21.17 -24.28 -21.90
N ASP A 37 -21.52 -25.53 -21.59
CA ASP A 37 -22.32 -26.38 -22.47
C ASP A 37 -23.75 -25.84 -22.63
N ILE A 38 -24.37 -25.36 -21.55
CA ILE A 38 -25.69 -24.71 -21.61
C ILE A 38 -25.64 -23.49 -22.52
N SER A 39 -24.66 -22.61 -22.33
CA SER A 39 -24.46 -21.41 -23.16
C SER A 39 -24.19 -21.76 -24.62
N TYR A 40 -23.37 -22.77 -24.89
CA TYR A 40 -23.10 -23.26 -26.24
C TYR A 40 -24.39 -23.70 -26.95
N ARG A 41 -25.20 -24.53 -26.30
CA ARG A 41 -26.41 -25.11 -26.91
C ARG A 41 -27.52 -24.10 -27.08
N THR A 42 -27.77 -23.27 -26.06
CA THR A 42 -28.94 -22.40 -26.00
C THR A 42 -28.70 -21.06 -26.69
N ILE A 43 -27.51 -20.50 -26.56
CA ILE A 43 -27.17 -19.16 -27.07
C ILE A 43 -26.34 -19.31 -28.35
N GLU A 44 -25.14 -19.88 -28.26
CA GLU A 44 -24.18 -19.83 -29.38
C GLU A 44 -24.67 -20.59 -30.61
N ASN A 45 -25.18 -21.82 -30.45
CA ASN A 45 -25.66 -22.65 -31.56
C ASN A 45 -26.99 -22.12 -32.16
N THR A 46 -27.86 -21.52 -31.33
CA THR A 46 -29.11 -20.89 -31.78
C THR A 46 -28.82 -19.62 -32.58
N LEU A 47 -27.91 -18.78 -32.09
CA LEU A 47 -27.51 -17.53 -32.75
C LEU A 47 -26.73 -17.82 -34.03
N ARG A 48 -25.76 -18.76 -34.01
CA ARG A 48 -24.95 -19.12 -35.19
C ARG A 48 -25.78 -19.46 -36.44
N LYS A 49 -26.98 -20.02 -36.26
CA LYS A 49 -27.88 -20.42 -37.35
C LYS A 49 -28.91 -19.34 -37.74
N ARG A 50 -29.08 -18.27 -36.96
CA ARG A 50 -30.22 -17.34 -37.07
C ARG A 50 -29.86 -15.85 -37.08
N VAL A 51 -28.59 -15.47 -36.89
CA VAL A 51 -28.28 -14.05 -36.73
C VAL A 51 -28.22 -13.32 -38.07
N LYS A 52 -29.13 -12.36 -38.24
CA LYS A 52 -29.05 -11.31 -39.28
C LYS A 52 -28.10 -10.21 -38.81
N LEU A 53 -27.34 -9.61 -39.73
CA LEU A 53 -26.40 -8.51 -39.43
C LEU A 53 -27.01 -7.41 -38.55
N GLN A 54 -28.28 -7.06 -38.77
CA GLN A 54 -29.01 -6.07 -37.96
C GLN A 54 -29.11 -6.44 -36.47
N PHE A 55 -29.30 -7.72 -36.13
CA PHE A 55 -29.36 -8.17 -34.73
C PHE A 55 -27.99 -8.07 -34.04
N ASN A 56 -26.91 -8.40 -34.75
CA ASN A 56 -25.54 -8.21 -34.25
C ASN A 56 -25.22 -6.74 -34.00
N ILE A 57 -25.64 -5.85 -34.92
CA ILE A 57 -25.45 -4.40 -34.76
C ILE A 57 -26.21 -3.90 -33.54
N VAL A 58 -27.48 -4.29 -33.36
CA VAL A 58 -28.28 -3.90 -32.18
C VAL A 58 -27.63 -4.39 -30.89
N LEU A 59 -27.25 -5.67 -30.82
CA LEU A 59 -26.61 -6.24 -29.63
C LEU A 59 -25.29 -5.51 -29.31
N PHE A 60 -24.44 -5.30 -30.31
CA PHE A 60 -23.19 -4.57 -30.17
C PHE A 60 -23.43 -3.13 -29.68
N SER A 61 -24.37 -2.41 -30.30
CA SER A 61 -24.73 -1.05 -29.91
C SER A 61 -25.27 -0.98 -28.49
N SER A 62 -26.10 -1.95 -28.06
CA SER A 62 -26.61 -2.03 -26.69
C SER A 62 -25.50 -2.31 -25.68
N THR A 63 -24.61 -3.27 -25.96
CA THR A 63 -23.46 -3.56 -25.09
C THR A 63 -22.52 -2.36 -25.02
N LEU A 64 -22.22 -1.73 -26.16
CA LEU A 64 -21.40 -0.51 -26.21
C LEU A 64 -22.05 0.63 -25.42
N ALA A 65 -23.36 0.85 -25.57
CA ALA A 65 -24.09 1.86 -24.81
C ALA A 65 -24.04 1.58 -23.29
N LEU A 66 -24.16 0.33 -22.87
CA LEU A 66 -24.02 -0.05 -21.46
C LEU A 66 -22.60 0.15 -20.94
N CYS A 67 -21.58 -0.24 -21.71
CA CYS A 67 -20.18 0.00 -21.36
C CYS A 67 -19.87 1.50 -21.26
N LEU A 68 -20.37 2.30 -22.21
CA LEU A 68 -20.26 3.75 -22.18
C LEU A 68 -21.01 4.33 -20.98
N PHE A 69 -22.21 3.85 -20.67
CA PHE A 69 -22.95 4.28 -19.49
C PHE A 69 -22.16 4.01 -18.20
N VAL A 70 -21.63 2.80 -18.02
CA VAL A 70 -20.80 2.45 -16.85
C VAL A 70 -19.53 3.31 -16.80
N MET A 71 -18.88 3.56 -17.94
CA MET A 71 -17.68 4.40 -18.02
C MET A 71 -17.97 5.86 -17.67
N PHE A 72 -19.00 6.47 -18.28
CA PHE A 72 -19.39 7.85 -18.03
C PHE A 72 -19.94 8.07 -16.62
N THR A 73 -20.55 7.04 -16.02
CA THR A 73 -21.03 7.09 -14.64
C THR A 73 -19.99 6.65 -13.61
N LYS A 74 -18.73 6.42 -14.03
CA LYS A 74 -17.62 5.96 -13.18
C LYS A 74 -17.97 4.73 -12.34
N GLY A 75 -18.64 3.75 -12.94
CA GLY A 75 -19.09 2.56 -12.23
C GLY A 75 -20.38 2.79 -11.43
N VAL A 76 -21.28 3.65 -11.92
CA VAL A 76 -22.56 3.96 -11.25
C VAL A 76 -22.33 4.60 -9.87
N SER A 77 -21.30 5.44 -9.73
CA SER A 77 -20.86 6.00 -8.44
C SER A 77 -21.91 6.89 -7.76
N PHE A 78 -22.89 7.40 -8.53
CA PHE A 78 -24.04 8.14 -8.01
C PHE A 78 -24.95 7.29 -7.10
N ARG A 79 -24.77 5.96 -7.03
CA ARG A 79 -25.46 5.08 -6.08
C ARG A 79 -25.01 5.28 -4.62
N PHE A 80 -23.88 5.93 -4.42
CA PHE A 80 -23.28 6.12 -3.10
C PHE A 80 -23.62 7.49 -2.52
N SER A 81 -23.59 7.60 -1.19
CA SER A 81 -23.67 8.88 -0.48
C SER A 81 -22.44 9.75 -0.79
N ASP A 82 -22.54 11.08 -0.63
CA ASP A 82 -21.50 12.03 -1.07
C ASP A 82 -20.08 11.69 -0.58
N THR A 83 -19.93 11.34 0.71
CA THR A 83 -18.62 10.98 1.26
C THR A 83 -18.09 9.67 0.67
N LEU A 84 -18.94 8.65 0.58
CA LEU A 84 -18.53 7.34 0.04
C LEU A 84 -18.22 7.45 -1.44
N LYS A 85 -19.01 8.22 -2.20
CA LYS A 85 -18.76 8.54 -3.60
C LYS A 85 -17.38 9.16 -3.81
N GLN A 86 -16.99 10.12 -2.98
CA GLN A 86 -15.65 10.72 -3.06
C GLN A 86 -14.54 9.70 -2.78
N VAL A 87 -14.74 8.81 -1.81
CA VAL A 87 -13.78 7.74 -1.48
C VAL A 87 -13.67 6.70 -2.59
N VAL A 88 -14.78 6.20 -3.14
CA VAL A 88 -14.75 5.15 -4.19
C VAL A 88 -14.29 5.70 -5.55
N GLU A 89 -14.51 6.97 -5.82
CA GLU A 89 -14.00 7.65 -7.01
C GLU A 89 -12.53 8.07 -6.86
N TYR A 90 -11.95 7.96 -5.66
CA TYR A 90 -10.56 8.32 -5.42
C TYR A 90 -9.63 7.50 -6.33
N ARG A 91 -8.70 8.19 -6.98
CA ARG A 91 -7.64 7.60 -7.79
C ARG A 91 -6.33 8.13 -7.26
N MET A 92 -5.54 7.22 -6.70
CA MET A 92 -4.27 7.59 -6.11
C MET A 92 -3.28 8.05 -7.18
N ASP A 93 -2.63 9.18 -6.94
CA ASP A 93 -1.41 9.56 -7.63
C ASP A 93 -0.19 9.10 -6.82
N ASN A 94 0.55 8.13 -7.34
CA ASN A 94 1.77 7.62 -6.72
C ASN A 94 3.03 8.33 -7.23
N SER A 95 2.93 9.28 -8.16
CA SER A 95 4.07 10.07 -8.63
C SER A 95 4.85 10.76 -7.50
N PRO A 96 4.22 11.22 -6.40
CA PRO A 96 4.95 11.83 -5.27
C PRO A 96 5.84 10.84 -4.50
N TRP A 97 5.66 9.53 -4.67
CA TRP A 97 6.57 8.52 -4.11
C TRP A 97 7.87 8.40 -4.92
N ARG A 98 7.90 8.99 -6.12
CA ARG A 98 9.04 9.02 -7.06
C ARG A 98 9.50 7.63 -7.53
N PRO A 99 8.57 6.79 -8.04
CA PRO A 99 8.90 5.47 -8.59
C PRO A 99 9.94 5.61 -9.72
N ASP A 100 10.78 4.59 -9.89
CA ASP A 100 11.85 4.52 -10.91
C ASP A 100 12.94 5.60 -10.84
N ILE A 101 12.86 6.47 -9.83
CA ILE A 101 13.79 7.58 -9.62
C ILE A 101 14.43 7.46 -8.24
N CYS A 102 13.65 7.60 -7.17
CA CYS A 102 14.13 7.52 -5.78
C CYS A 102 13.41 6.45 -4.95
N PHE A 103 12.38 5.83 -5.52
CA PHE A 103 11.75 4.62 -5.02
C PHE A 103 11.94 3.50 -6.05
N LEU A 104 12.81 2.55 -5.71
CA LEU A 104 13.23 1.48 -6.62
C LEU A 104 12.19 0.36 -6.69
N ASN A 105 11.89 -0.10 -7.91
CA ASN A 105 11.06 -1.26 -8.17
C ASN A 105 11.79 -2.59 -7.90
N PRO A 106 11.07 -3.72 -7.75
CA PRO A 106 11.67 -5.01 -7.39
C PRO A 106 12.76 -5.53 -8.33
N ASP A 107 12.73 -5.13 -9.61
CA ASP A 107 13.66 -5.47 -10.67
C ASP A 107 14.87 -4.52 -10.76
N GLN A 108 14.88 -3.44 -9.98
CA GLN A 108 15.95 -2.44 -9.97
C GLN A 108 16.96 -2.70 -8.84
N ASP A 109 18.23 -2.48 -9.16
CA ASP A 109 19.36 -2.47 -8.24
C ASP A 109 19.68 -1.03 -7.76
N TYR A 110 20.75 -0.90 -6.97
CA TYR A 110 21.15 0.39 -6.41
C TYR A 110 21.60 1.42 -7.46
N SER A 111 21.99 1.01 -8.67
CA SER A 111 22.47 1.92 -9.72
C SER A 111 21.37 2.84 -10.25
N ALA A 112 20.10 2.43 -10.14
CA ALA A 112 18.97 3.26 -10.54
C ALA A 112 18.78 4.51 -9.66
N PHE A 113 19.38 4.56 -8.46
CA PHE A 113 19.47 5.82 -7.69
C PHE A 113 20.29 6.90 -8.39
N SER A 114 21.06 6.60 -9.44
CA SER A 114 21.68 7.62 -10.29
C SER A 114 20.67 8.59 -10.94
N LYS A 115 19.41 8.17 -11.11
CA LYS A 115 18.31 9.04 -11.56
C LYS A 115 17.80 9.95 -10.43
N CYS A 116 17.98 9.55 -9.17
CA CYS A 116 17.61 10.31 -8.00
C CYS A 116 18.55 11.51 -7.82
N GLN A 117 18.02 12.71 -8.00
CA GLN A 117 18.82 13.95 -7.84
C GLN A 117 19.12 14.30 -6.37
N ASP A 118 18.59 13.54 -5.42
CA ASP A 118 18.81 13.77 -4.00
C ASP A 118 20.25 13.41 -3.61
N LYS A 119 20.98 14.39 -3.10
CA LYS A 119 22.36 14.22 -2.63
C LYS A 119 22.39 14.07 -1.11
N MET A 120 22.95 12.96 -0.62
CA MET A 120 23.23 12.80 0.79
C MET A 120 24.43 13.66 1.19
N THR A 121 24.30 14.37 2.30
CA THR A 121 25.30 15.26 2.90
C THR A 121 25.19 15.17 4.42
N GLU A 122 26.14 15.76 5.14
CA GLU A 122 26.08 15.84 6.61
C GLU A 122 24.79 16.50 7.14
N LYS A 123 24.15 17.39 6.36
CA LYS A 123 22.91 18.10 6.73
C LYS A 123 21.64 17.38 6.29
N SER A 124 21.77 16.22 5.65
CA SER A 124 20.62 15.50 5.09
C SER A 124 19.72 14.90 6.18
N PHE A 125 18.42 14.92 5.88
CA PHE A 125 17.41 14.11 6.52
C PHE A 125 17.12 12.93 5.60
N VAL A 126 17.67 11.75 5.91
CA VAL A 126 17.56 10.57 5.05
C VAL A 126 16.27 9.82 5.37
N VAL A 127 15.48 9.52 4.35
CA VAL A 127 14.32 8.61 4.44
C VAL A 127 14.74 7.29 3.82
N TRP A 128 14.87 6.25 4.66
CA TRP A 128 15.37 4.94 4.27
C TRP A 128 14.36 3.84 4.58
N GLY A 129 14.07 2.99 3.61
CA GLY A 129 13.28 1.77 3.80
C GLY A 129 12.48 1.36 2.58
N ASP A 130 11.34 0.69 2.79
CA ASP A 130 10.56 0.14 1.68
C ASP A 130 9.47 1.11 1.18
N SER A 131 8.39 0.56 0.61
CA SER A 131 7.22 1.33 0.20
C SER A 131 6.54 2.09 1.36
N HIS A 132 6.70 1.66 2.61
CA HIS A 132 6.25 2.37 3.81
C HIS A 132 7.18 3.52 4.21
N ALA A 133 8.44 3.54 3.78
CA ALA A 133 9.22 4.77 3.83
C ALA A 133 8.83 5.70 2.67
N ALA A 134 8.63 5.14 1.47
CA ALA A 134 8.27 5.91 0.27
C ALA A 134 6.92 6.63 0.43
N HIS A 135 5.92 5.99 1.05
CA HIS A 135 4.60 6.59 1.20
C HIS A 135 4.55 7.77 2.19
N LEU A 136 5.64 8.04 2.93
CA LEU A 136 5.78 9.21 3.81
C LEU A 136 6.27 10.45 3.05
N MET A 137 6.86 10.26 1.87
CA MET A 137 7.46 11.34 1.08
C MET A 137 6.49 12.48 0.74
N PRO A 138 5.21 12.25 0.37
CA PRO A 138 4.26 13.33 0.11
C PRO A 138 4.07 14.23 1.34
N GLY A 139 3.86 13.64 2.53
CA GLY A 139 3.71 14.40 3.77
C GLY A 139 5.00 15.07 4.22
N LEU A 140 6.13 14.37 4.16
CA LEU A 140 7.44 14.93 4.52
C LEU A 140 7.81 16.12 3.64
N LYS A 141 7.60 16.05 2.32
CA LYS A 141 7.86 17.17 1.41
C LYS A 141 6.87 18.31 1.62
N SER A 142 5.59 18.01 1.87
CA SER A 142 4.56 19.04 2.13
C SER A 142 4.86 19.83 3.40
N VAL A 143 5.20 19.15 4.51
CA VAL A 143 5.39 19.77 5.83
C VAL A 143 6.81 20.34 6.01
N PHE A 144 7.83 19.64 5.51
CA PHE A 144 9.23 19.94 5.78
C PHE A 144 10.08 20.24 4.54
N GLY A 145 9.51 20.26 3.33
CA GLY A 145 10.29 20.42 2.09
C GLY A 145 11.12 21.71 2.01
N ASN A 146 10.74 22.75 2.76
CA ASN A 146 11.47 24.02 2.83
C ASN A 146 12.45 24.11 4.01
N SER A 147 12.37 23.20 4.98
CA SER A 147 13.16 23.26 6.23
C SER A 147 14.15 22.10 6.39
N LEU A 148 13.91 20.96 5.73
CA LEU A 148 14.78 19.79 5.78
C LEU A 148 15.36 19.47 4.40
N ASN A 149 16.65 19.14 4.36
CA ASN A 149 17.29 18.59 3.17
C ASN A 149 16.97 17.09 3.04
N ILE A 150 15.77 16.77 2.56
CA ILE A 150 15.27 15.39 2.49
C ILE A 150 15.98 14.62 1.36
N THR A 151 16.64 13.52 1.72
CA THR A 151 17.25 12.55 0.79
C THR A 151 16.50 11.23 0.87
N GLN A 152 15.88 10.80 -0.24
CA GLN A 152 15.13 9.55 -0.29
C GLN A 152 16.01 8.39 -0.78
N ARG A 153 16.02 7.29 -0.01
CA ARG A 153 16.63 6.01 -0.39
C ARG A 153 15.65 4.89 -0.08
N THR A 154 14.69 4.68 -0.98
CA THR A 154 13.64 3.68 -0.75
C THR A 154 13.57 2.64 -1.87
N ALA A 155 13.18 1.42 -1.52
CA ALA A 155 13.08 0.31 -2.47
C ALA A 155 11.95 -0.68 -2.09
N SER A 156 11.10 -1.02 -3.05
CA SER A 156 9.96 -1.91 -2.82
C SER A 156 10.40 -3.26 -2.24
N LEU A 157 9.67 -3.72 -1.21
CA LEU A 157 9.93 -4.96 -0.45
C LEU A 157 11.35 -5.08 0.12
N CYS A 158 12.00 -3.95 0.42
CA CYS A 158 13.34 -3.92 0.97
C CYS A 158 13.40 -3.02 2.22
N PRO A 159 13.35 -3.60 3.44
CA PRO A 159 13.38 -2.82 4.67
C PRO A 159 14.77 -2.21 4.88
N PRO A 160 14.90 -1.14 5.69
CA PRO A 160 16.18 -0.51 5.98
C PRO A 160 16.96 -1.33 7.02
N ILE A 161 17.37 -2.53 6.61
CA ILE A 161 18.02 -3.54 7.46
C ILE A 161 19.30 -4.01 6.76
N ILE A 162 20.44 -3.81 7.42
CA ILE A 162 21.75 -4.23 6.93
C ILE A 162 21.90 -5.75 7.12
N GLY A 163 22.50 -6.42 6.13
CA GLY A 163 22.80 -7.85 6.19
C GLY A 163 21.61 -8.77 5.90
N LEU A 164 20.39 -8.25 5.77
CA LEU A 164 19.22 -9.04 5.38
C LEU A 164 19.30 -9.44 3.90
N GLN A 165 19.28 -10.74 3.63
CA GLN A 165 19.14 -11.31 2.30
C GLN A 165 17.70 -11.80 2.08
N LYS A 166 17.12 -11.46 0.94
CA LYS A 166 15.75 -11.81 0.55
C LYS A 166 15.75 -12.50 -0.82
N ASP A 167 15.44 -13.79 -0.85
CA ASP A 167 15.39 -14.56 -2.11
C ASP A 167 14.29 -14.04 -3.06
N ASP A 168 13.21 -13.48 -2.49
CA ASP A 168 12.09 -12.86 -3.19
C ASP A 168 12.37 -11.40 -3.63
N ARG A 169 13.51 -10.82 -3.25
CA ARG A 169 13.94 -9.46 -3.62
C ARG A 169 15.47 -9.41 -3.83
N PRO A 170 15.97 -9.79 -5.03
CA PRO A 170 17.37 -10.13 -5.25
C PRO A 170 18.37 -8.99 -4.98
N TYR A 171 17.98 -7.73 -5.21
CA TYR A 171 18.88 -6.58 -5.03
C TYR A 171 18.78 -5.89 -3.67
N CYS A 172 17.94 -6.39 -2.74
CA CYS A 172 17.69 -5.67 -1.49
C CYS A 172 18.96 -5.49 -0.66
N LYS A 173 19.76 -6.55 -0.54
CA LYS A 173 21.00 -6.51 0.22
C LYS A 173 21.97 -5.48 -0.37
N ASP A 174 22.20 -5.51 -1.67
CA ASP A 174 23.13 -4.59 -2.34
C ASP A 174 22.65 -3.14 -2.27
N ILE A 175 21.33 -2.92 -2.34
CA ILE A 175 20.73 -1.60 -2.10
C ILE A 175 21.04 -1.11 -0.70
N ASN A 176 20.80 -1.93 0.34
CA ASN A 176 21.06 -1.54 1.71
C ASN A 176 22.55 -1.35 2.00
N ASP A 177 23.43 -2.18 1.43
CA ASP A 177 24.87 -2.03 1.57
C ASP A 177 25.37 -0.72 0.94
N MET A 178 24.84 -0.35 -0.22
CA MET A 178 25.13 0.93 -0.87
C MET A 178 24.64 2.11 -0.03
N VAL A 179 23.39 2.07 0.46
CA VAL A 179 22.83 3.14 1.31
C VAL A 179 23.60 3.26 2.62
N ALA A 180 23.96 2.14 3.25
CA ALA A 180 24.79 2.12 4.45
C ALA A 180 26.16 2.77 4.18
N LYS A 181 26.80 2.44 3.05
CA LYS A 181 28.04 3.09 2.65
C LYS A 181 27.87 4.59 2.48
N GLU A 182 26.82 5.04 1.80
CA GLU A 182 26.53 6.46 1.61
C GLU A 182 26.32 7.20 2.95
N ILE A 183 25.64 6.57 3.91
CA ILE A 183 25.48 7.08 5.28
C ILE A 183 26.83 7.18 6.00
N SER A 184 27.69 6.17 5.88
CA SER A 184 29.02 6.17 6.50
C SER A 184 29.93 7.28 5.94
N ASP A 185 29.90 7.46 4.61
CA ASP A 185 30.70 8.45 3.90
C ASP A 185 30.24 9.88 4.23
N ASN A 186 28.93 10.13 4.27
CA ASN A 186 28.35 11.48 4.35
C ASN A 186 27.88 11.89 5.76
N LYS A 187 27.68 10.94 6.68
CA LYS A 187 27.30 11.15 8.09
C LYS A 187 26.11 12.11 8.24
N PRO A 188 24.93 11.77 7.68
CA PRO A 188 23.75 12.63 7.71
C PRO A 188 23.32 12.93 9.15
N THR A 189 22.73 14.11 9.33
CA THR A 189 22.22 14.55 10.64
C THR A 189 21.09 13.65 11.14
N THR A 190 20.17 13.28 10.25
CA THR A 190 19.02 12.45 10.61
C THR A 190 18.84 11.29 9.65
N VAL A 191 18.51 10.11 10.18
CA VAL A 191 18.03 8.95 9.42
C VAL A 191 16.66 8.54 9.97
N LEU A 192 15.63 8.65 9.13
CA LEU A 192 14.29 8.14 9.38
C LEU A 192 14.13 6.80 8.68
N MET A 193 13.79 5.77 9.45
CA MET A 193 13.55 4.41 8.99
C MET A 193 12.07 4.08 9.09
N SER A 194 11.51 3.52 8.02
CA SER A 194 10.16 2.94 8.03
C SER A 194 10.09 1.74 7.08
N ALA A 195 9.29 0.75 7.44
CA ALA A 195 9.08 -0.43 6.63
C ALA A 195 7.71 -1.05 6.91
N LEU A 196 7.30 -2.02 6.10
CA LEU A 196 6.28 -2.99 6.48
C LEU A 196 6.84 -3.96 7.54
N TRP A 197 7.22 -3.44 8.70
CA TRP A 197 7.92 -4.16 9.77
C TRP A 197 7.42 -5.58 10.08
N PRO A 198 6.10 -5.84 10.14
CA PRO A 198 5.57 -7.16 10.45
C PRO A 198 5.98 -8.30 9.52
N VAL A 199 6.44 -8.01 8.30
CA VAL A 199 6.77 -9.04 7.30
C VAL A 199 8.27 -9.35 7.25
N TYR A 200 9.06 -8.70 8.09
CA TYR A 200 10.51 -8.84 8.11
C TYR A 200 11.02 -9.39 9.45
N PRO A 201 12.17 -10.08 9.47
CA PRO A 201 12.81 -10.56 10.70
C PRO A 201 13.49 -9.41 11.46
N MET A 202 12.77 -8.31 11.72
CA MET A 202 13.36 -7.09 12.29
C MET A 202 14.04 -7.32 13.66
N ARG A 203 13.58 -8.32 14.42
CA ARG A 203 14.14 -8.64 15.74
C ARG A 203 15.59 -9.12 15.67
N ASP A 204 15.96 -9.78 14.57
CA ASP A 204 17.25 -10.44 14.41
C ASP A 204 18.31 -9.54 13.76
N TYR A 205 17.91 -8.43 13.12
CA TYR A 205 18.82 -7.61 12.30
C TYR A 205 18.73 -6.09 12.54
N LEU A 206 17.61 -5.58 13.06
CA LEU A 206 17.45 -4.14 13.29
C LEU A 206 18.40 -3.60 14.38
N PRO A 207 18.71 -4.33 15.48
CA PRO A 207 19.70 -3.89 16.46
C PRO A 207 21.08 -3.59 15.85
N GLU A 208 21.56 -4.43 14.95
CA GLU A 208 22.84 -4.27 14.24
C GLU A 208 22.80 -3.05 13.32
N THR A 209 21.66 -2.82 12.65
CA THR A 209 21.47 -1.64 11.80
C THR A 209 21.49 -0.34 12.63
N ILE A 210 20.82 -0.34 13.80
CA ILE A 210 20.86 0.79 14.74
C ILE A 210 22.28 1.02 15.24
N LYS A 211 22.99 -0.05 15.60
CA LYS A 211 24.39 0.03 16.03
C LYS A 211 25.26 0.67 14.95
N PHE A 212 25.11 0.24 13.70
CA PHE A 212 25.82 0.82 12.55
C PHE A 212 25.57 2.33 12.43
N LEU A 213 24.32 2.78 12.52
CA LEU A 213 23.99 4.21 12.44
C LEU A 213 24.64 5.03 13.56
N LYS A 214 24.66 4.49 14.78
CA LYS A 214 25.31 5.11 15.94
C LYS A 214 26.83 5.17 15.79
N ASP A 215 27.46 4.08 15.38
CA ASP A 215 28.91 4.01 15.14
C ASP A 215 29.35 5.04 14.08
N ASN A 216 28.47 5.31 13.10
CA ASN A 216 28.66 6.33 12.07
C ASN A 216 28.21 7.75 12.48
N LYS A 217 27.91 7.97 13.77
CA LYS A 217 27.61 9.28 14.37
C LYS A 217 26.37 9.98 13.78
N VAL A 218 25.39 9.23 13.30
CA VAL A 218 24.07 9.78 12.97
C VAL A 218 23.47 10.36 14.25
N LYS A 219 23.14 11.65 14.25
CA LYS A 219 22.70 12.37 15.46
C LYS A 219 21.30 11.97 15.86
N ASN A 220 20.40 11.93 14.89
CA ASN A 220 18.99 11.64 15.11
C ASN A 220 18.60 10.40 14.31
N ILE A 221 18.19 9.34 15.01
CA ILE A 221 17.64 8.14 14.38
C ILE A 221 16.17 8.09 14.75
N ILE A 222 15.31 8.07 13.73
CA ILE A 222 13.85 8.05 13.87
C ILE A 222 13.34 6.72 13.33
N ILE A 223 12.61 5.96 14.13
CA ILE A 223 11.89 4.77 13.68
C ILE A 223 10.41 5.11 13.62
N VAL A 224 9.82 5.03 12.42
CA VAL A 224 8.38 5.07 12.23
C VAL A 224 7.89 3.62 12.24
N GLY A 225 7.08 3.28 13.25
CA GLY A 225 6.55 1.95 13.50
C GLY A 225 5.59 1.41 12.42
N PRO A 226 4.93 0.27 12.69
CA PRO A 226 4.01 -0.32 11.72
C PRO A 226 2.77 0.55 11.54
N PHE A 227 2.35 0.71 10.28
CA PHE A 227 1.04 1.26 9.93
C PHE A 227 -0.04 0.17 10.10
N PRO A 228 -1.33 0.55 10.27
CA PRO A 228 -2.43 -0.40 10.19
C PRO A 228 -2.39 -1.17 8.86
N VAL A 229 -2.52 -2.49 8.93
CA VAL A 229 -2.64 -3.38 7.77
C VAL A 229 -4.01 -4.04 7.83
N TRP A 230 -4.75 -4.00 6.72
CA TRP A 230 -6.16 -4.39 6.62
C TRP A 230 -6.33 -5.75 5.96
N LYS A 231 -7.43 -6.45 6.30
CA LYS A 231 -7.82 -7.72 5.65
C LYS A 231 -8.21 -7.52 4.17
N LYS A 232 -8.78 -6.35 3.85
CA LYS A 232 -9.16 -5.91 2.49
C LYS A 232 -8.51 -4.56 2.19
N THR A 233 -8.74 -3.99 1.00
CA THR A 233 -8.33 -2.60 0.77
C THR A 233 -9.07 -1.66 1.72
N MET A 234 -8.50 -0.48 2.00
CA MET A 234 -9.19 0.53 2.80
C MET A 234 -10.55 0.92 2.21
N ILE A 235 -10.66 1.00 0.88
CA ILE A 235 -11.92 1.34 0.20
C ILE A 235 -12.97 0.25 0.42
N ASP A 236 -12.61 -1.02 0.25
CA ASP A 236 -13.53 -2.15 0.50
C ASP A 236 -13.93 -2.20 1.98
N THR A 237 -12.99 -1.92 2.89
CA THR A 237 -13.26 -1.88 4.33
C THR A 237 -14.25 -0.76 4.68
N ILE A 238 -14.14 0.40 4.04
CA ILE A 238 -15.08 1.52 4.19
C ILE A 238 -16.46 1.18 3.60
N GLU A 239 -16.52 0.49 2.45
CA GLU A 239 -17.79 0.05 1.85
C GLU A 239 -18.51 -0.97 2.75
N ASP A 240 -17.78 -1.96 3.29
CA ASP A 240 -18.35 -3.00 4.17
C ASP A 240 -18.86 -2.41 5.49
N MET A 241 -18.11 -1.49 6.11
CA MET A 241 -18.44 -0.94 7.43
C MET A 241 -19.39 0.26 7.36
N GLY A 242 -19.50 0.90 6.20
CA GLY A 242 -20.16 2.19 6.04
C GLY A 242 -19.41 3.34 6.69
N ILE A 243 -19.91 4.55 6.49
CA ILE A 243 -19.28 5.78 7.00
C ILE A 243 -19.98 6.22 8.28
N ASN A 244 -19.28 6.14 9.40
CA ASN A 244 -19.72 6.72 10.67
C ASN A 244 -19.28 8.19 10.82
N SER A 245 -19.84 8.89 11.82
CA SER A 245 -19.51 10.29 12.12
C SER A 245 -18.04 10.52 12.48
N GLY A 246 -17.37 9.50 13.04
CA GLY A 246 -15.95 9.52 13.37
C GLY A 246 -15.04 9.33 12.15
N ARG A 247 -15.57 8.93 10.99
CA ARG A 247 -14.80 8.57 9.79
C ARG A 247 -13.74 7.50 10.08
N THR A 248 -14.12 6.55 10.92
CA THR A 248 -13.29 5.44 11.35
C THR A 248 -13.82 4.10 10.90
N VAL A 249 -12.96 3.09 10.92
CA VAL A 249 -13.34 1.68 10.79
C VAL A 249 -12.91 0.91 12.04
N PRO A 250 -13.57 -0.21 12.40
CA PRO A 250 -13.18 -1.02 13.55
C PRO A 250 -11.78 -1.60 13.42
N TRP A 251 -11.03 -1.65 14.54
CA TRP A 251 -9.72 -2.30 14.62
C TRP A 251 -9.76 -3.78 14.20
N SER A 252 -10.88 -4.46 14.43
CA SER A 252 -11.08 -5.88 14.06
C SER A 252 -10.98 -6.16 12.55
N MET A 253 -11.00 -5.12 11.70
CA MET A 253 -10.79 -5.24 10.26
C MET A 253 -9.31 -5.30 9.88
N THR A 254 -8.39 -5.10 10.83
CA THR A 254 -6.95 -5.26 10.60
C THR A 254 -6.56 -6.74 10.46
N ASP A 255 -5.48 -7.00 9.73
CA ASP A 255 -4.90 -8.33 9.58
C ASP A 255 -4.16 -8.74 10.86
N GLU A 256 -4.86 -9.50 11.71
CA GLU A 256 -4.38 -10.01 12.99
C GLU A 256 -3.12 -10.90 12.86
N THR A 257 -2.89 -11.51 11.70
CA THR A 257 -1.69 -12.33 11.45
C THR A 257 -0.40 -11.50 11.45
N ARG A 258 -0.50 -10.18 11.28
CA ARG A 258 0.63 -9.25 11.29
C ARG A 258 1.09 -8.88 12.70
N ASN A 259 0.34 -9.24 13.73
CA ASN A 259 0.67 -8.95 15.12
C ASN A 259 1.13 -7.47 15.33
N LEU A 260 0.34 -6.53 14.80
CA LEU A 260 0.74 -5.12 14.66
C LEU A 260 1.12 -4.47 16.00
N ARG A 261 0.34 -4.73 17.05
CA ARG A 261 0.56 -4.13 18.38
C ARG A 261 1.82 -4.64 19.06
N ASP A 262 2.11 -5.94 18.99
CA ASP A 262 3.35 -6.48 19.57
C ASP A 262 4.59 -6.00 18.81
N ASN A 263 4.47 -5.86 17.49
CA ASN A 263 5.54 -5.29 16.67
C ASN A 263 5.77 -3.79 16.97
N ASP A 264 4.71 -3.00 17.16
CA ASP A 264 4.82 -1.60 17.62
C ASP A 264 5.46 -1.50 19.00
N LYS A 265 5.01 -2.33 19.95
CA LYS A 265 5.57 -2.38 21.30
C LYS A 265 7.05 -2.74 21.29
N TYR A 266 7.44 -3.76 20.53
CA TYR A 266 8.84 -4.18 20.40
C TYR A 266 9.72 -3.03 19.87
N LEU A 267 9.31 -2.37 18.78
CA LEU A 267 10.09 -1.28 18.19
C LEU A 267 10.19 -0.07 19.13
N ARG A 268 9.13 0.21 19.90
CA ARG A 268 9.14 1.25 20.93
C ARG A 268 10.14 0.95 22.03
N GLU A 269 10.17 -0.29 22.52
CA GLU A 269 11.11 -0.74 23.56
C GLU A 269 12.56 -0.69 23.05
N LEU A 270 12.81 -1.17 21.83
CA LEU A 270 14.11 -1.11 21.17
C LEU A 270 14.58 0.35 20.98
N ALA A 271 13.70 1.23 20.52
CA ALA A 271 14.02 2.65 20.38
C ALA A 271 14.33 3.30 21.73
N LYS A 272 13.59 2.97 22.79
CA LYS A 272 13.85 3.46 24.14
C LYS A 272 15.20 2.99 24.67
N GLU A 273 15.50 1.70 24.54
CA GLU A 273 16.79 1.10 24.93
C GLU A 273 17.97 1.84 24.26
N HIS A 274 17.79 2.19 22.99
CA HIS A 274 18.81 2.86 22.21
C HIS A 274 18.69 4.40 22.20
N SER A 275 17.81 5.01 23.00
CA SER A 275 17.60 6.48 23.02
C SER A 275 17.32 7.08 21.63
N LEU A 276 16.52 6.39 20.82
CA LEU A 276 16.07 6.82 19.50
C LEU A 276 14.71 7.50 19.59
N THR A 277 14.36 8.28 18.57
CA THR A 277 13.00 8.78 18.41
C THR A 277 12.12 7.69 17.82
N TYR A 278 11.03 7.34 18.51
CA TYR A 278 10.02 6.42 18.01
C TYR A 278 8.72 7.15 17.72
N ILE A 279 8.15 6.91 16.55
CA ILE A 279 6.84 7.42 16.14
C ILE A 279 5.95 6.22 15.88
N SER A 280 4.80 6.13 16.55
CA SER A 280 3.83 5.06 16.35
C SER A 280 2.68 5.50 15.45
N PRO A 281 2.58 4.98 14.22
CA PRO A 281 1.41 5.16 13.40
C PRO A 281 0.16 4.57 14.03
N LEU A 282 0.27 3.44 14.73
CA LEU A 282 -0.89 2.81 15.39
C LEU A 282 -1.52 3.74 16.43
N GLU A 283 -0.73 4.35 17.32
CA GLU A 283 -1.27 5.29 18.32
C GLU A 283 -1.79 6.59 17.69
N THR A 284 -1.22 6.99 16.54
CA THR A 284 -1.64 8.21 15.84
C THR A 284 -2.96 7.99 15.08
N MET A 285 -3.10 6.83 14.44
CA MET A 285 -4.21 6.51 13.54
C MET A 285 -5.35 5.78 14.25
N CYS A 286 -5.07 5.09 15.36
CA CYS A 286 -6.01 4.17 16.00
C CYS A 286 -6.15 4.42 17.50
N THR A 287 -7.36 4.13 17.98
CA THR A 287 -7.69 3.86 19.37
C THR A 287 -7.72 2.34 19.58
N GLU A 288 -8.06 1.89 20.80
CA GLU A 288 -8.24 0.47 21.10
C GLU A 288 -9.26 -0.24 20.19
N SER A 289 -10.28 0.48 19.72
CA SER A 289 -11.42 -0.10 18.99
C SER A 289 -11.55 0.36 17.55
N TYR A 290 -10.99 1.51 17.19
CA TYR A 290 -11.25 2.15 15.90
C TYR A 290 -10.02 2.84 15.35
N CYS A 291 -9.86 2.80 14.03
CA CYS A 291 -8.84 3.57 13.33
C CYS A 291 -9.46 4.58 12.36
N LYS A 292 -8.75 5.70 12.18
CA LYS A 292 -8.99 6.67 11.11
C LYS A 292 -9.01 5.94 9.76
N ALA A 293 -10.06 6.18 8.97
CA ALA A 293 -10.22 5.58 7.64
C ALA A 293 -10.33 6.66 6.56
N ILE A 294 -10.96 7.78 6.89
CA ILE A 294 -11.19 8.91 5.98
C ILE A 294 -10.66 10.20 6.60
N ILE A 295 -10.00 11.00 5.77
CA ILE A 295 -9.49 12.34 6.12
C ILE A 295 -10.19 13.42 5.28
N GLY A 296 -10.14 14.66 5.78
CA GLY A 296 -10.73 15.82 5.13
C GLY A 296 -12.23 15.97 5.39
N ASN A 297 -12.68 17.21 5.61
CA ASN A 297 -14.07 17.53 5.97
C ASN A 297 -14.98 17.80 4.79
N ARG A 298 -14.53 18.62 3.84
CA ARG A 298 -15.28 18.99 2.63
C ARG A 298 -15.05 18.02 1.47
N ILE A 299 -13.80 17.58 1.32
CA ILE A 299 -13.39 16.53 0.39
C ILE A 299 -12.85 15.40 1.25
N ALA A 300 -13.38 14.20 1.02
CA ALA A 300 -13.07 12.99 1.74
C ALA A 300 -12.06 12.17 0.95
N TYR A 301 -10.95 11.83 1.59
CA TYR A 301 -9.93 10.96 1.03
C TYR A 301 -9.77 9.72 1.91
N PRO A 302 -9.64 8.52 1.34
CA PRO A 302 -9.23 7.37 2.13
C PRO A 302 -7.81 7.61 2.65
N ILE A 303 -7.55 7.22 3.91
CA ILE A 303 -6.22 7.43 4.52
C ILE A 303 -5.15 6.51 3.92
N GLN A 304 -5.56 5.32 3.46
CA GLN A 304 -4.73 4.34 2.77
C GLN A 304 -5.39 3.96 1.45
N TYR A 305 -4.60 3.66 0.42
CA TYR A 305 -5.12 3.36 -0.93
C TYR A 305 -5.44 1.87 -1.11
N ASP A 306 -4.57 1.00 -0.59
CA ASP A 306 -4.73 -0.45 -0.57
C ASP A 306 -4.92 -0.91 0.88
N ASN A 307 -4.44 -2.10 1.20
CA ASN A 307 -4.53 -2.66 2.54
C ASN A 307 -3.42 -2.20 3.49
N ALA A 308 -2.41 -1.41 3.07
CA ALA A 308 -1.26 -1.08 3.91
C ALA A 308 -0.66 0.32 3.68
N HIS A 309 -0.81 0.91 2.50
CA HIS A 309 -0.08 2.13 2.14
C HIS A 309 -0.94 3.37 2.21
N LEU A 310 -0.39 4.44 2.80
CA LEU A 310 -1.01 5.76 2.85
C LEU A 310 -1.27 6.33 1.45
N THR A 311 -2.38 7.03 1.29
CA THR A 311 -2.55 7.99 0.20
C THR A 311 -1.63 9.21 0.40
N PRO A 312 -1.32 10.02 -0.63
CA PRO A 312 -0.62 11.29 -0.45
C PRO A 312 -1.28 12.20 0.59
N GLU A 313 -2.61 12.24 0.65
CA GLU A 313 -3.36 13.00 1.65
C GLU A 313 -3.23 12.36 3.04
N GLY A 314 -3.29 11.03 3.14
CA GLY A 314 -3.06 10.29 4.39
C GLY A 314 -1.65 10.50 4.94
N SER A 315 -0.66 10.54 4.06
CA SER A 315 0.73 10.89 4.35
C SER A 315 0.86 12.32 4.88
N GLY A 316 0.24 13.29 4.21
CA GLY A 316 0.19 14.67 4.66
C GLY A 316 -0.42 14.82 6.04
N TRP A 317 -1.58 14.20 6.27
CA TRP A 317 -2.23 14.21 7.57
C TRP A 317 -1.36 13.57 8.66
N PHE A 318 -0.82 12.37 8.43
CA PHE A 318 0.00 11.67 9.41
C PHE A 318 1.24 12.48 9.80
N ILE A 319 1.98 13.01 8.82
CA ILE A 319 3.18 13.82 9.09
C ILE A 319 2.85 15.11 9.86
N GLU A 320 1.70 15.73 9.59
CA GLU A 320 1.24 16.91 10.34
C GLU A 320 0.96 16.57 11.82
N GLU A 321 0.33 15.44 12.11
CA GLU A 321 0.06 14.98 13.49
C GLU A 321 1.35 14.71 14.26
N VAL A 322 2.37 14.14 13.59
CA VAL A 322 3.64 13.77 14.23
C VAL A 322 4.75 14.80 14.05
N LYS A 323 4.45 15.99 13.50
CA LYS A 323 5.47 17.00 13.13
C LYS A 323 6.42 17.37 14.27
N LYS A 324 5.89 17.47 15.49
CA LYS A 324 6.67 17.81 16.69
C LYS A 324 7.65 16.70 17.12
N GLN A 325 7.41 15.46 16.70
CA GLN A 325 8.30 14.34 16.97
C GLN A 325 9.44 14.29 15.94
N ILE A 326 9.16 14.68 14.68
CA ILE A 326 10.14 14.73 13.59
C ILE A 326 11.10 15.93 13.73
N SER A 327 10.62 17.06 14.25
CA SER A 327 11.39 18.31 14.35
C SER A 327 12.20 18.48 15.64
N LYS A 328 12.23 17.47 16.52
CA LYS A 328 13.02 17.48 17.78
C LYS A 328 14.46 17.10 17.51
#